data_AF-A0A5B8V390-F1
#
_entry.id   AF-A0A5B8V390-F1
#
_cell.length_a   1.000
_cell.length_b   1.000
_cell.length_c   1.000
_cell.angle_alpha   90.00
_cell.angle_beta   90.00
_cell.angle_gamma   90.00
#
_symmetry.space_group_name_H-M   'P 1'
#
loop_
_entity.id
_entity.type
_entity.pdbx_description
1 polymer ?
#
loop_
_entity_poly.entity_id
_entity_poly.type
_entity_poly.pdbx_seq_one_letter_code
_entity_poly.pdbx_strand_id
1 'polypeptide(L)'
;MMKRLLVVVVVSLMIFGAAEVNAQCAMCTTAVESNNKSGALTTKGLNNGIIYLLAAPYVAAAAIGFIWYKKYRRKNVDLNIPHEKLNLN
;
A
#
# COMPACT_ATOMS: atom_id res chain seq x y z
N MET A 1 2.12 10.06 38.99
CA MET A 1 0.99 9.09 38.99
C MET A 1 -0.07 9.45 37.95
N MET A 2 -0.62 10.67 37.96
CA MET A 2 -1.72 11.12 37.07
C MET A 2 -1.48 10.93 35.57
N LYS A 3 -0.26 11.23 35.06
CA LYS A 3 0.06 11.05 33.62
C LYS A 3 0.01 9.59 33.17
N ARG A 4 0.41 8.65 34.04
CA ARG A 4 0.32 7.21 33.77
C ARG A 4 -1.12 6.74 33.80
N LEU A 5 -1.92 7.26 34.72
CA LEU A 5 -3.37 7.01 34.77
C LEU A 5 -4.06 7.50 33.50
N LEU A 6 -3.73 8.70 33.02
CA LEU A 6 -4.30 9.28 31.81
C LEU A 6 -3.97 8.41 30.58
N VAL A 7 -2.73 7.94 30.47
CA VAL A 7 -2.32 7.01 29.40
C VAL A 7 -3.11 5.71 29.48
N VAL A 8 -3.27 5.12 30.67
CA VAL A 8 -4.05 3.88 30.84
C VAL A 8 -5.53 4.09 30.45
N VAL A 9 -6.13 5.21 30.84
CA VAL A 9 -7.52 5.55 30.48
C VAL A 9 -7.68 5.71 28.96
N VAL A 10 -6.75 6.42 28.30
CA VAL A 10 -6.79 6.61 26.84
C VAL A 10 -6.63 5.27 26.10
N VAL A 11 -5.69 4.43 26.54
CA VAL A 11 -5.50 3.09 25.96
C VAL A 11 -6.72 2.21 26.17
N SER A 12 -7.32 2.24 27.35
CA SER A 12 -8.57 1.52 27.64
C SER A 12 -9.72 1.99 26.74
N LEU A 13 -9.85 3.30 26.53
CA LEU A 13 -10.91 3.86 25.70
C LEU A 13 -10.75 3.49 24.21
N MET A 14 -9.50 3.36 23.72
CA MET A 14 -9.20 2.89 22.37
C MET A 14 -9.54 1.41 22.17
N ILE A 15 -9.36 0.57 23.20
CA ILE A 15 -9.62 -0.88 23.12
C ILE A 15 -11.12 -1.18 23.19
N PHE A 16 -11.86 -0.46 24.03
CA PHE A 16 -13.27 -0.75 24.31
C PHE A 16 -14.26 0.21 23.62
N GLY A 17 -13.77 1.29 22.98
CA GLY A 17 -14.60 2.34 22.36
C GLY A 17 -15.02 2.09 20.91
N ALA A 18 -14.91 0.87 20.40
CA ALA A 18 -15.35 0.54 19.04
C ALA A 18 -16.89 0.47 18.97
N ALA A 19 -17.53 1.63 18.83
CA ALA A 19 -18.94 1.72 18.47
C ALA A 19 -19.11 1.59 16.95
N GLU A 20 -20.25 1.04 16.51
CA GLU A 20 -20.59 0.99 15.09
C GLU A 20 -20.92 2.41 14.58
N VAL A 21 -19.90 3.06 14.03
CA VAL A 21 -20.05 4.38 13.38
C VAL A 21 -20.50 4.15 11.94
N ASN A 22 -21.68 4.66 11.58
CA ASN A 22 -22.08 4.77 10.17
C ASN A 22 -21.04 5.64 9.45
N ALA A 23 -20.37 5.06 8.45
CA ALA A 23 -19.25 5.70 7.79
C ALA A 23 -19.68 7.01 7.10
N GLN A 24 -19.01 8.11 7.45
CA GLN A 24 -19.33 9.46 6.96
C GLN A 24 -18.69 9.77 5.60
N CYS A 25 -17.98 8.82 5.01
CA CYS A 25 -17.37 8.95 3.70
C CYS A 25 -18.14 8.08 2.70
N ALA A 26 -18.64 8.69 1.61
CA ALA A 26 -19.41 8.03 0.55
C ALA A 26 -18.74 6.76 -0.01
N MET A 27 -17.41 6.66 0.11
CA MET A 27 -16.62 5.50 -0.28
C MET A 27 -16.99 4.22 0.49
N CYS A 28 -17.29 4.32 1.79
CA CYS A 28 -17.69 3.19 2.60
C CYS A 28 -19.14 2.78 2.32
N THR A 29 -20.02 3.75 2.04
CA THR A 29 -21.42 3.52 1.69
C THR A 29 -21.56 2.78 0.37
N THR A 30 -20.82 3.18 -0.68
CA THR A 30 -20.85 2.47 -1.96
C THR A 30 -20.37 1.02 -1.82
N ALA A 31 -19.33 0.79 -1.02
CA ALA A 31 -18.86 -0.56 -0.74
C ALA A 31 -19.95 -1.41 -0.05
N VAL A 32 -20.58 -0.91 1.00
CA VAL A 32 -21.64 -1.65 1.72
C VAL A 32 -22.89 -1.86 0.85
N GLU A 33 -23.31 -0.85 0.10
CA GLU A 33 -24.53 -0.87 -0.69
C GLU A 33 -24.42 -1.77 -1.94
N SER A 34 -23.25 -1.83 -2.58
CA SER A 34 -22.98 -2.78 -3.67
C SER A 34 -22.93 -4.24 -3.18
N ASN A 35 -22.47 -4.48 -1.95
CA ASN A 35 -22.44 -5.82 -1.36
C ASN A 35 -23.84 -6.29 -0.90
N ASN A 36 -24.71 -5.38 -0.45
CA ASN A 36 -26.05 -5.72 0.03
C ASN A 36 -27.05 -5.97 -1.13
N LYS A 37 -26.92 -5.24 -2.25
CA LYS A 37 -27.81 -5.38 -3.42
C LYS A 37 -27.57 -6.64 -4.26
N SER A 38 -26.42 -7.31 -4.11
CA SER A 38 -26.05 -8.45 -4.97
C SER A 38 -26.46 -9.82 -4.42
N GLY A 39 -26.97 -9.90 -3.18
CA GLY A 39 -27.59 -11.12 -2.61
C GLY A 39 -26.74 -12.39 -2.59
N ALA A 40 -25.46 -12.31 -2.91
CA ALA A 40 -24.55 -13.43 -3.02
C ALA A 40 -23.72 -13.59 -1.73
N LEU A 41 -23.14 -14.77 -1.52
CA LEU A 41 -22.27 -15.17 -0.40
C LEU A 41 -20.94 -14.36 -0.35
N THR A 42 -21.03 -13.03 -0.25
CA THR A 42 -20.00 -12.02 -0.60
C THR A 42 -19.04 -11.64 0.52
N THR A 43 -19.14 -12.24 1.71
CA THR A 43 -18.17 -11.98 2.78
C THR A 43 -16.77 -12.53 2.47
N LYS A 44 -16.64 -13.58 1.65
CA LYS A 44 -15.33 -14.13 1.22
C LYS A 44 -14.71 -13.41 0.01
N GLY A 45 -15.52 -12.75 -0.82
CA GLY A 45 -15.07 -12.07 -2.04
C GLY A 45 -14.55 -10.65 -1.82
N LEU A 46 -14.99 -9.99 -0.75
CA LEU A 46 -14.63 -8.61 -0.44
C LEU A 46 -13.13 -8.41 -0.19
N ASN A 47 -12.50 -9.31 0.58
CA ASN A 47 -11.05 -9.25 0.85
C ASN A 47 -10.23 -9.41 -0.45
N ASN A 48 -10.68 -10.27 -1.36
CA ASN A 48 -10.04 -10.46 -2.65
C ASN A 48 -10.19 -9.22 -3.55
N GLY A 49 -11.34 -8.53 -3.50
CA GLY A 49 -11.55 -7.27 -4.22
C GLY A 49 -10.65 -6.14 -3.72
N ILE A 50 -10.46 -6.02 -2.40
CA ILE A 50 -9.57 -5.03 -1.79
C ILE A 50 -8.11 -5.29 -2.20
N ILE A 51 -7.65 -6.54 -2.11
CA ILE A 51 -6.29 -6.91 -2.53
C ILE A 51 -6.11 -6.67 -4.02
N TYR A 52 -7.12 -6.95 -4.86
CA TYR A 52 -7.03 -6.72 -6.30
C TYR A 52 -6.91 -5.22 -6.65
N LEU A 53 -7.75 -4.38 -6.04
CA LEU A 53 -7.70 -2.92 -6.25
C LEU A 53 -6.41 -2.30 -5.70
N LEU A 54 -5.89 -2.81 -4.57
CA LEU A 54 -4.60 -2.37 -4.02
C LEU A 54 -3.42 -2.86 -4.86
N ALA A 55 -3.45 -4.08 -5.40
CA ALA A 55 -2.36 -4.65 -6.18
C ALA A 55 -2.25 -4.04 -7.59
N ALA A 56 -3.38 -3.68 -8.21
CA ALA A 56 -3.43 -3.13 -9.56
C ALA A 56 -2.45 -1.97 -9.83
N PRO A 57 -2.36 -0.90 -9.01
CA PRO A 57 -1.42 0.19 -9.25
C PRO A 57 0.05 -0.24 -9.16
N TYR A 58 0.40 -1.14 -8.23
CA TYR A 58 1.77 -1.63 -8.11
C TYR A 58 2.18 -2.52 -9.28
N VAL A 59 1.28 -3.39 -9.72
CA VAL A 59 1.52 -4.26 -10.89
C VAL A 59 1.67 -3.41 -12.16
N ALA A 60 0.81 -2.40 -12.34
CA ALA A 60 0.91 -1.48 -13.47
C ALA A 60 2.24 -0.70 -13.46
N ALA A 61 2.64 -0.16 -12.31
CA ALA A 61 3.92 0.54 -12.16
C ALA A 61 5.12 -0.38 -12.42
N ALA A 62 5.10 -1.62 -11.91
CA ALA A 62 6.15 -2.61 -12.13
C ALA A 62 6.27 -2.99 -13.62
N ALA A 63 5.15 -3.18 -14.33
CA ALA A 63 5.15 -3.47 -15.76
C ALA A 63 5.76 -2.33 -16.58
N ILE A 64 5.36 -1.09 -16.30
CA ILE A 64 5.92 0.11 -16.96
C ILE A 64 7.42 0.22 -16.68
N GLY A 65 7.83 0.10 -15.40
CA GLY A 65 9.23 0.17 -15.00
C GLY A 65 10.08 -0.91 -15.66
N PHE A 66 9.58 -2.14 -15.76
CA PHE A 66 10.27 -3.24 -16.42
C PHE A 66 10.47 -2.99 -17.92
N ILE A 67 9.43 -2.52 -18.62
CA ILE A 67 9.52 -2.18 -20.04
C ILE A 67 10.53 -1.05 -20.26
N TRP A 68 10.47 0.00 -19.43
CA TRP A 68 11.41 1.12 -19.48
C TRP A 68 12.84 0.66 -19.25
N TYR A 69 13.09 -0.12 -18.20
CA TYR A 69 14.42 -0.66 -17.92
C TYR A 69 14.96 -1.49 -19.10
N LYS A 70 14.15 -2.41 -19.64
CA LYS A 70 14.57 -3.24 -20.78
C LYS A 70 14.89 -2.42 -22.03
N LYS A 71 14.14 -1.34 -22.28
CA LYS A 71 14.32 -0.48 -23.46
C LYS A 71 15.51 0.48 -23.34
N TYR A 72 15.72 1.04 -22.14
CA TYR A 72 16.71 2.11 -21.93
C TYR A 72 18.02 1.62 -21.31
N ARG A 73 18.10 0.36 -20.85
CA ARG A 73 19.36 -0.22 -20.38
C ARG A 73 20.38 -0.27 -21.53
N ARG A 74 21.43 0.56 -21.40
CA ARG A 74 22.58 0.58 -22.30
C ARG A 74 23.30 -0.78 -22.18
N LYS A 75 23.36 -1.53 -23.28
CA LYS A 75 24.01 -2.86 -23.32
C LYS A 75 25.53 -2.78 -23.52
N ASN A 76 25.99 -1.72 -24.18
CA ASN A 76 27.40 -1.49 -24.50
C ASN A 76 27.81 -0.18 -23.81
N VAL A 77 28.28 -0.30 -22.57
CA VAL A 77 28.97 0.79 -21.88
C VAL A 77 30.45 0.51 -22.07
N ASP A 78 31.09 1.28 -22.95
CA ASP A 78 32.55 1.25 -23.08
C ASP A 78 33.13 1.86 -21.81
N LEU A 79 33.69 1.02 -20.95
CA LEU A 79 34.38 1.46 -19.74
C LEU A 79 35.76 1.94 -20.15
N ASN A 80 35.86 3.23 -20.51
CA ASN A 80 37.14 3.89 -20.66
C ASN A 80 37.74 4.10 -19.26
N ILE A 81 38.40 3.06 -18.74
CA ILE A 81 39.21 3.18 -17.53
C ILE A 81 40.56 3.71 -17.97
N PRO A 82 40.93 4.96 -17.61
CA PRO A 82 42.27 5.45 -17.89
C PRO A 82 43.27 4.52 -17.20
N HIS A 83 44.17 3.94 -17.98
CA HIS A 83 45.26 3.05 -17.51
C HIS A 83 46.39 3.82 -16.80
N GLU A 84 46.13 5.07 -16.42
CA GLU A 84 47.06 5.89 -15.64
C GLU A 84 47.21 5.27 -14.25
N LYS A 85 48.45 5.08 -13.82
CA LYS A 85 48.73 4.64 -12.45
C LYS A 85 48.33 5.79 -11.53
N LEU A 86 47.33 5.58 -10.68
CA LEU A 86 46.98 6.52 -9.60
C LEU A 86 48.19 6.66 -8.68
N ASN A 87 48.96 7.72 -8.88
CA ASN A 87 50.07 8.10 -8.01
C ASN A 87 49.48 8.67 -6.71
N LEU A 88 49.15 7.76 -5.79
CA LEU A 88 48.89 8.09 -4.41
C LEU A 88 50.26 8.33 -3.75
N ASN A 89 50.59 9.61 -3.55
CA ASN A 89 51.70 10.07 -2.71
C ASN A 89 51.63 9.45 -1.31
#